data_AF-Q094D0-F1
#
_entry.id   AF-Q094D0-F1
#
_cell.length_a   1.000
_cell.length_b   1.000
_cell.length_c   1.000
_cell.angle_alpha   90.00
_cell.angle_beta   90.00
_cell.angle_gamma   90.00
#
_symmetry.space_group_name_H-M   'P 1'
#
loop_
_entity.id
_entity.type
_entity.pdbx_description
1 polymer ?
#
loop_
_entity_poly.entity_id
_entity_poly.type
_entity_poly.pdbx_seq_one_letter_code
_entity_poly.pdbx_strand_id
1 'polypeptide(L)'
;MATRDRALTEAVKQTSPGVLHLATARAAARLYVAYARGPDGKLLYPERHQALREFLAHMRRDLAEKRALLAEALPEDGLGETVQAGGLFLAPRMTSWLGREVDGVKLTRENLPAVVYEHTHVVLNSGEWCGEPDRVRAVFSIPRETLEQARERLKAFARKLRG
;
A
#
# COMPACT_ATOMS: atom_id res chain seq x y z
N MET A 1 -3.54 -0.42 -38.32
CA MET A 1 -3.50 -0.68 -36.86
C MET A 1 -3.86 -2.13 -36.51
N ALA A 2 -4.93 -2.72 -37.07
CA ALA A 2 -5.40 -4.07 -36.75
C ALA A 2 -4.39 -5.24 -36.95
N THR A 3 -3.45 -5.12 -37.89
CA THR A 3 -2.52 -6.22 -38.24
C THR A 3 -1.37 -6.39 -37.23
N ARG A 4 -0.91 -5.29 -36.60
CA ARG A 4 0.16 -5.32 -35.58
C ARG A 4 -0.32 -5.90 -34.26
N ASP A 5 -1.58 -5.65 -33.89
CA ASP A 5 -2.20 -6.24 -32.70
C ASP A 5 -2.37 -7.76 -32.83
N ARG A 6 -2.55 -8.26 -34.06
CA ARG A 6 -2.69 -9.71 -34.34
C ARG A 6 -1.39 -10.47 -34.13
N ALA A 7 -0.26 -9.92 -34.59
CA ALA A 7 1.06 -10.53 -34.41
C ALA A 7 1.49 -10.58 -32.92
N LEU A 8 1.21 -9.51 -32.17
CA LEU A 8 1.46 -9.47 -30.73
C LEU A 8 0.60 -10.49 -29.97
N THR A 9 -0.67 -10.60 -30.36
CA THR A 9 -1.60 -11.57 -29.75
C THR A 9 -1.16 -13.01 -29.99
N GLU A 10 -0.63 -13.32 -31.18
CA GLU A 10 -0.18 -14.67 -31.52
C GLU A 10 1.11 -15.04 -30.77
N ALA A 11 2.05 -14.11 -30.63
CA ALA A 11 3.25 -14.30 -29.83
C ALA A 11 2.93 -14.56 -28.34
N VAL A 12 1.91 -13.87 -27.79
CA VAL A 12 1.45 -14.08 -26.40
C VAL A 12 0.78 -15.44 -26.20
N LYS A 13 0.11 -15.98 -27.23
CA LYS A 13 -0.48 -17.32 -27.18
C LYS A 13 0.56 -18.43 -27.26
N GLN A 14 1.64 -18.22 -28.01
CA GLN A 14 2.69 -19.21 -28.22
C GLN A 14 3.65 -19.36 -27.03
N THR A 15 3.71 -18.39 -26.12
CA THR A 15 4.64 -18.42 -24.98
C THR A 15 4.22 -19.31 -23.82
N SER A 16 3.11 -20.05 -23.93
CA SER A 16 2.52 -20.93 -22.89
C SER A 16 2.78 -20.42 -21.46
N PRO A 17 2.43 -19.16 -21.13
CA PRO A 17 2.64 -18.70 -19.78
C PRO A 17 1.55 -19.36 -18.93
N GLY A 18 1.95 -20.33 -18.12
CA GLY A 18 1.06 -21.07 -17.22
C GLY A 18 0.05 -20.11 -16.58
N VAL A 19 -1.24 -20.35 -16.87
CA VAL A 19 -2.41 -19.57 -16.44
C VAL A 19 -2.12 -18.09 -16.17
N LEU A 20 -1.47 -17.39 -17.10
CA LEU A 20 -1.45 -15.92 -17.06
C LEU A 20 -2.85 -15.47 -17.49
N HIS A 21 -3.67 -15.13 -16.50
CA HIS A 21 -5.04 -14.66 -16.69
C HIS A 21 -5.04 -13.61 -17.81
N LEU A 22 -5.81 -13.83 -18.88
CA LEU A 22 -5.79 -13.02 -20.11
C LEU A 22 -5.94 -11.52 -19.83
N ALA A 23 -6.64 -11.16 -18.75
CA ALA A 23 -6.75 -9.79 -18.27
C ALA A 23 -5.39 -9.21 -17.82
N THR A 24 -4.60 -9.97 -17.06
CA THR A 24 -3.25 -9.60 -16.61
C THR A 24 -2.30 -9.45 -17.79
N ALA A 25 -2.33 -10.39 -18.75
CA ALA A 25 -1.52 -10.30 -19.96
C ALA A 25 -1.89 -9.06 -20.81
N ARG A 26 -3.19 -8.74 -20.95
CA ARG A 26 -3.66 -7.53 -21.64
C ARG A 26 -3.28 -6.25 -20.92
N ALA A 27 -3.36 -6.23 -19.59
CA ALA A 27 -2.96 -5.10 -18.77
C ALA A 27 -1.45 -4.86 -18.88
N ALA A 28 -0.65 -5.91 -18.73
CA ALA A 28 0.80 -5.87 -18.90
C ALA A 28 1.18 -5.38 -20.30
N ALA A 29 0.59 -5.95 -21.36
CA ALA A 29 0.83 -5.51 -22.73
C ALA A 29 0.47 -4.03 -22.93
N ARG A 30 -0.66 -3.55 -22.39
CA ARG A 30 -1.02 -2.12 -22.43
C ARG A 30 0.03 -1.22 -21.76
N LEU A 31 0.55 -1.64 -20.60
CA LEU A 31 1.56 -0.90 -19.86
C LEU A 31 2.92 -0.91 -20.57
N TYR A 32 3.37 -2.08 -21.04
CA TYR A 32 4.64 -2.21 -21.77
C TYR A 32 4.64 -1.44 -23.10
N VAL A 33 3.50 -1.41 -23.79
CA VAL A 33 3.34 -0.65 -25.04
C VAL A 33 3.52 0.86 -24.82
N ALA A 34 3.25 1.39 -23.63
CA ALA A 34 3.51 2.80 -23.31
C ALA A 34 5.01 3.15 -23.29
N TYR A 35 5.90 2.15 -23.27
CA TYR A 35 7.36 2.32 -23.33
C TYR A 35 7.96 1.79 -24.63
N ALA A 36 7.15 1.25 -25.55
CA ALA A 36 7.64 0.68 -26.80
C ALA A 36 8.30 1.76 -27.66
N ARG A 37 9.46 1.42 -28.25
CA ARG A 37 10.26 2.32 -29.10
C ARG A 37 10.43 1.77 -30.51
N GLY A 38 10.52 2.68 -31.48
CA GLY A 38 10.85 2.35 -32.86
C GLY A 38 12.35 2.10 -33.05
N PRO A 39 12.77 1.69 -34.26
CA PRO A 39 14.18 1.57 -34.62
C PRO A 39 14.97 2.87 -34.50
N ASP A 40 14.28 4.02 -34.54
CA ASP A 40 14.83 5.35 -34.34
C ASP A 40 14.98 5.74 -32.85
N GLY A 41 14.67 4.82 -31.93
CA GLY A 41 14.71 5.02 -30.48
C GLY A 41 13.58 5.89 -29.93
N LYS A 42 12.67 6.41 -30.76
CA LYS A 42 11.54 7.24 -30.30
C LYS A 42 10.40 6.38 -29.80
N LEU A 43 9.59 6.93 -28.89
CA LEU A 43 8.39 6.25 -28.40
C LEU A 43 7.40 6.05 -29.55
N LEU A 44 6.89 4.82 -29.70
CA LEU A 44 5.87 4.50 -30.70
C LEU A 44 4.51 5.10 -30.34
N TYR A 45 4.24 5.32 -29.05
CA TYR A 45 2.96 5.82 -28.54
C TYR A 45 3.19 6.89 -27.46
N PRO A 46 3.64 8.10 -27.82
CA PRO A 46 3.99 9.16 -26.86
C PRO A 46 2.80 9.59 -25.99
N GLU A 47 1.60 9.67 -26.54
CA GLU A 47 0.38 10.01 -25.78
C GLU A 47 0.07 8.98 -24.68
N ARG A 48 0.25 7.68 -24.98
CA ARG A 48 0.06 6.60 -23.99
C ARG A 48 1.13 6.67 -22.90
N HIS A 49 2.37 6.96 -23.29
CA HIS A 49 3.44 7.17 -22.33
C HIS A 49 3.12 8.31 -21.37
N GLN A 50 2.65 9.44 -21.91
CA GLN A 50 2.27 10.61 -21.12
C GLN A 50 1.10 10.30 -20.18
N ALA A 51 0.02 9.68 -20.68
CA ALA A 51 -1.12 9.29 -19.85
C ALA A 51 -0.73 8.33 -18.72
N LEU A 52 0.17 7.37 -18.99
CA LEU A 52 0.69 6.48 -17.95
C LEU A 52 1.51 7.24 -16.90
N ARG A 53 2.35 8.20 -17.31
CA ARG A 53 3.12 9.04 -16.37
C ARG A 53 2.20 9.87 -15.48
N GLU A 54 1.16 10.46 -16.04
CA GLU A 54 0.17 11.24 -15.29
C GLU A 54 -0.58 10.36 -14.29
N PHE A 55 -1.01 9.17 -14.71
CA PHE A 55 -1.65 8.19 -13.84
C PHE A 55 -0.74 7.77 -12.67
N LEU A 56 0.53 7.43 -12.94
CA LEU A 56 1.50 7.07 -11.90
C LEU A 56 1.80 8.24 -10.96
N ALA A 57 1.87 9.48 -11.48
CA ALA A 57 2.05 10.66 -10.65
C ALA A 57 0.84 10.89 -9.73
N HIS A 58 -0.38 10.70 -10.24
CA HIS A 58 -1.60 10.75 -9.44
C HIS A 58 -1.61 9.67 -8.35
N MET A 59 -1.30 8.41 -8.69
CA MET A 59 -1.20 7.33 -7.71
C MET A 59 -0.19 7.60 -6.61
N ARG A 60 1.00 8.14 -6.95
CA ARG A 60 2.01 8.50 -5.95
C ARG A 60 1.52 9.58 -4.98
N ARG A 61 0.79 10.57 -5.49
CA ARG A 61 0.16 11.60 -4.64
C ARG A 61 -0.91 11.00 -3.73
N ASP A 62 -1.84 10.21 -4.28
CA ASP A 62 -2.89 9.54 -3.49
C ASP A 62 -2.30 8.67 -2.38
N LEU A 63 -1.27 7.88 -2.69
CA LEU A 63 -0.59 7.04 -1.69
C LEU A 63 0.18 7.87 -0.65
N ALA A 64 0.78 8.99 -1.03
CA ALA A 64 1.44 9.89 -0.09
C ALA A 64 0.44 10.55 0.87
N GLU A 65 -0.72 10.98 0.36
CA GLU A 65 -1.80 11.53 1.17
C GLU A 65 -2.37 10.49 2.13
N LYS A 66 -2.65 9.27 1.64
CA LYS A 66 -3.10 8.15 2.47
C LYS A 66 -2.09 7.78 3.55
N ARG A 67 -0.80 7.75 3.20
CA ARG A 67 0.27 7.54 4.18
C ARG A 67 0.22 8.60 5.27
N ALA A 68 0.10 9.89 4.92
CA ALA A 68 0.01 10.97 5.89
C ALA A 68 -1.23 10.84 6.79
N LEU A 69 -2.39 10.52 6.21
CA LEU A 69 -3.64 10.30 6.95
C LEU A 69 -3.50 9.20 8.02
N LEU A 70 -2.89 8.07 7.66
CA LEU A 70 -2.69 6.97 8.62
C LEU A 70 -1.65 7.33 9.69
N ALA A 71 -0.59 8.05 9.32
CA ALA A 71 0.46 8.48 10.24
C ALA A 71 -0.11 9.35 11.39
N GLU A 72 -1.11 10.18 11.13
CA GLU A 72 -1.77 11.00 12.16
C GLU A 72 -2.44 10.21 13.30
N ALA A 73 -2.69 8.90 13.11
CA ALA A 73 -3.37 8.06 14.07
C ALA A 73 -2.44 7.08 14.80
N LEU A 74 -1.19 6.97 14.36
CA LEU A 74 -0.20 6.05 14.92
C LEU A 74 0.83 6.82 15.77
N PRO A 75 1.53 6.16 16.69
CA PRO A 75 2.66 6.74 17.40
C PRO A 75 3.66 7.41 16.46
N GLU A 76 4.18 8.57 16.85
CA GLU A 76 5.24 9.26 16.09
C GLU A 76 6.56 8.47 16.08
N ASP A 77 6.79 7.67 17.12
CA ASP A 77 7.99 6.87 17.32
C ASP A 77 8.25 5.95 16.12
N GLY A 78 9.41 6.13 15.49
CA GLY A 78 9.84 5.30 14.36
C GLY A 78 9.12 5.56 13.04
N LEU A 79 8.19 6.54 12.95
CA LEU A 79 7.62 6.94 11.65
C LEU A 79 8.69 7.52 10.72
N GLY A 80 9.64 8.29 11.27
CA GLY A 80 10.77 8.86 10.53
C GLY A 80 11.69 7.82 9.89
N GLU A 81 11.79 6.63 10.47
CA GLU A 81 12.59 5.52 9.97
C GLU A 81 11.96 4.87 8.73
N THR A 82 10.67 5.09 8.49
CA THR A 82 9.91 4.52 7.37
C THR A 82 9.85 5.44 6.14
N VAL A 83 10.51 6.61 6.17
CA VAL A 83 10.33 7.68 5.18
C VAL A 83 11.01 7.39 3.84
N GLN A 84 12.05 6.55 3.79
CA GLN A 84 12.93 6.50 2.62
C GLN A 84 12.69 5.38 1.60
N ALA A 85 11.93 4.32 1.90
CA ALA A 85 11.93 3.11 1.06
C ALA A 85 10.75 2.96 0.08
N GLY A 86 9.77 3.87 0.06
CA GLY A 86 8.49 3.60 -0.58
C GLY A 86 7.73 2.45 0.12
N GLY A 87 6.62 2.00 -0.47
CA GLY A 87 5.78 0.94 0.09
C GLY A 87 4.31 1.36 0.27
N LEU A 88 3.49 0.39 0.65
CA LEU A 88 2.03 0.53 0.82
C LEU A 88 1.60 0.41 2.29
N PHE A 89 2.55 0.60 3.22
CA PHE A 89 2.34 0.46 4.65
C PHE A 89 3.27 1.38 5.46
N LEU A 90 2.89 1.62 6.71
CA LEU A 90 3.73 2.21 7.75
C LEU A 90 4.17 1.11 8.72
N ALA A 91 5.34 1.30 9.33
CA ALA A 91 5.91 0.39 10.32
C ALA A 91 6.40 1.15 11.57
N PRO A 92 5.54 1.89 12.29
CA PRO A 92 5.96 2.63 13.49
C PRO A 92 6.36 1.68 14.60
N ARG A 93 7.18 2.20 15.53
CA ARG A 93 7.35 1.59 16.84
C ARG A 93 6.13 1.93 17.69
N MET A 94 5.62 0.96 18.44
CA MET A 94 4.44 1.11 19.29
C MET A 94 4.81 1.40 20.75
N THR A 95 6.02 1.88 20.98
CA THR A 95 6.61 2.14 22.31
C THR A 95 5.75 3.04 23.18
N SER A 96 5.09 4.05 22.59
CA SER A 96 4.20 4.94 23.34
C SER A 96 2.85 4.31 23.72
N TRP A 97 2.45 3.20 23.09
CA TRP A 97 1.22 2.46 23.41
C TRP A 97 1.50 1.23 24.26
N LEU A 98 2.61 0.54 24.04
CA LEU A 98 3.00 -0.65 24.81
C LEU A 98 3.14 -0.30 26.29
N GLY A 99 2.59 -1.15 27.15
CA GLY A 99 2.56 -0.95 28.59
C GLY A 99 1.41 -0.08 29.10
N ARG A 100 0.72 0.67 28.22
CA ARG A 100 -0.51 1.40 28.59
C ARG A 100 -1.69 0.46 28.75
N GLU A 101 -2.75 0.96 29.38
CA GLU A 101 -3.96 0.21 29.66
C GLU A 101 -5.18 0.80 28.93
N VAL A 102 -6.07 -0.07 28.47
CA VAL A 102 -7.41 0.28 28.00
C VAL A 102 -8.41 -0.73 28.58
N ASP A 103 -9.47 -0.22 29.23
CA ASP A 103 -10.53 -1.03 29.81
C ASP A 103 -10.02 -2.21 30.68
N GLY A 104 -8.98 -1.99 31.49
CA GLY A 104 -8.39 -3.02 32.37
C GLY A 104 -7.33 -3.90 31.69
N VAL A 105 -7.10 -3.75 30.39
CA VAL A 105 -6.17 -4.58 29.62
C VAL A 105 -4.88 -3.81 29.33
N LYS A 106 -3.76 -4.32 29.85
CA LYS A 106 -2.43 -3.81 29.54
C LYS A 106 -1.99 -4.25 28.13
N LEU A 107 -1.54 -3.30 27.32
CA LEU A 107 -1.05 -3.54 25.98
C LEU A 107 0.35 -4.15 26.01
N THR A 108 0.49 -5.31 25.37
CA THR A 108 1.74 -6.04 25.16
C THR A 108 1.97 -6.25 23.66
N ARG A 109 3.17 -6.72 23.28
CA ARG A 109 3.51 -6.97 21.87
C ARG A 109 2.59 -8.04 21.26
N GLU A 110 2.17 -8.99 22.09
CA GLU A 110 1.40 -10.17 21.71
C GLU A 110 -0.08 -9.83 21.54
N ASN A 111 -0.64 -8.98 22.41
CA ASN A 111 -2.07 -8.67 22.40
C ASN A 111 -2.43 -7.38 21.65
N LEU A 112 -1.47 -6.48 21.39
CA LEU A 112 -1.74 -5.14 20.87
C LEU A 112 -2.62 -5.15 19.60
N PRO A 113 -2.32 -5.93 18.55
CA PRO A 113 -3.19 -5.96 17.36
C PRO A 113 -4.61 -6.45 17.64
N ALA A 114 -4.76 -7.46 18.51
CA ALA A 114 -6.06 -8.03 18.87
C ALA A 114 -6.91 -7.02 19.65
N VAL A 115 -6.32 -6.40 20.68
CA VAL A 115 -7.00 -5.37 21.48
C VAL A 115 -7.39 -4.17 20.62
N VAL A 116 -6.48 -3.67 19.77
CA VAL A 116 -6.83 -2.58 18.83
C VAL A 116 -8.01 -2.98 17.95
N TYR A 117 -8.01 -4.21 17.40
CA TYR A 117 -9.11 -4.68 16.56
C TYR A 117 -10.43 -4.76 17.32
N GLU A 118 -10.44 -5.26 18.55
CA GLU A 118 -11.66 -5.34 19.38
C GLU A 118 -12.28 -3.96 19.62
N HIS A 119 -11.47 -2.93 19.82
CA HIS A 119 -11.97 -1.58 20.09
C HIS A 119 -12.26 -0.74 18.84
N THR A 120 -11.66 -1.07 17.69
CA THR A 120 -11.68 -0.18 16.51
C THR A 120 -12.15 -0.86 15.23
N HIS A 121 -12.19 -2.19 15.19
CA HIS A 121 -12.29 -2.99 13.98
C HIS A 121 -11.25 -2.64 12.90
N VAL A 122 -10.11 -2.08 13.31
CA VAL A 122 -8.95 -1.83 12.44
C VAL A 122 -7.95 -2.95 12.65
N VAL A 123 -7.58 -3.61 11.55
CA VAL A 123 -6.58 -4.68 11.58
C VAL A 123 -5.19 -4.06 11.45
N LEU A 124 -4.33 -4.37 12.43
CA LEU A 124 -2.90 -4.12 12.38
C LEU A 124 -2.16 -5.46 12.32
N ASN A 125 -1.06 -5.53 11.58
CA ASN A 125 -0.21 -6.70 11.61
C ASN A 125 0.83 -6.56 12.72
N SER A 126 1.07 -7.65 13.46
CA SER A 126 2.07 -7.70 14.55
C SER A 126 3.50 -7.43 14.07
N GLY A 127 4.41 -7.24 15.03
CA GLY A 127 5.83 -7.03 14.78
C GLY A 127 6.54 -8.16 14.05
N GLU A 128 5.98 -9.38 14.06
CA GLU A 128 6.49 -10.51 13.27
C GLU A 128 6.54 -10.20 11.77
N TRP A 129 5.56 -9.43 11.26
CA TRP A 129 5.54 -8.98 9.87
C TRP A 129 6.61 -7.94 9.53
N CYS A 130 7.20 -7.32 10.56
CA CYS A 130 8.26 -6.34 10.46
C CYS A 130 9.65 -6.91 10.80
N GLY A 131 9.72 -8.12 11.36
CA GLY A 131 10.94 -8.66 11.96
C GLY A 131 11.36 -7.95 13.25
N GLU A 132 10.49 -7.09 13.82
CA GLU A 132 10.75 -6.33 15.05
C GLU A 132 9.49 -6.35 15.95
N PRO A 133 9.53 -6.98 17.14
CA PRO A 133 8.35 -7.16 18.00
C PRO A 133 7.64 -5.88 18.46
N ASP A 134 8.38 -4.78 18.58
CA ASP A 134 7.85 -3.48 19.02
C ASP A 134 7.16 -2.68 17.91
N ARG A 135 7.09 -3.23 16.69
CA ARG A 135 6.44 -2.55 15.55
C ARG A 135 5.10 -3.18 15.21
N VAL A 136 4.34 -2.44 14.43
CA VAL A 136 3.18 -2.97 13.70
C VAL A 136 3.31 -2.62 12.23
N ARG A 137 2.79 -3.46 11.33
CA ARG A 137 2.65 -3.13 9.92
C ARG A 137 1.22 -2.67 9.64
N ALA A 138 1.06 -1.41 9.30
CA ALA A 138 -0.22 -0.76 9.04
C ALA A 138 -0.36 -0.41 7.56
N VAL A 139 -1.25 -1.09 6.82
CA VAL A 139 -1.41 -0.96 5.36
C VAL A 139 -2.38 0.17 5.03
N PHE A 140 -2.02 1.02 4.06
CA PHE A 140 -2.84 2.16 3.62
C PHE A 140 -3.27 2.09 2.15
N SER A 141 -2.97 0.99 1.44
CA SER A 141 -3.44 0.75 0.07
C SER A 141 -4.90 0.28 0.01
N ILE A 142 -5.79 1.05 0.63
CA ILE A 142 -7.23 0.80 0.71
C ILE A 142 -7.99 2.06 0.21
N PRO A 143 -9.32 1.99 0.03
CA PRO A 143 -10.12 3.18 -0.29
C PRO A 143 -9.93 4.28 0.76
N ARG A 144 -9.88 5.55 0.30
CA ARG A 144 -9.61 6.70 1.17
C ARG A 144 -10.62 6.83 2.30
N GLU A 145 -11.91 6.67 1.99
CA GLU A 145 -12.99 6.75 2.96
C GLU A 145 -12.83 5.73 4.10
N THR A 146 -12.43 4.50 3.77
CA THR A 146 -12.13 3.46 4.76
C THR A 146 -10.95 3.85 5.64
N LEU A 147 -9.92 4.47 5.05
CA LEU A 147 -8.74 4.90 5.77
C LEU A 147 -9.04 6.07 6.72
N GLU A 148 -9.87 7.04 6.29
CA GLU A 148 -10.32 8.15 7.13
C GLU A 148 -11.14 7.65 8.33
N GLN A 149 -12.02 6.68 8.13
CA GLN A 149 -12.74 6.03 9.23
C GLN A 149 -11.80 5.29 10.18
N ALA A 150 -10.83 4.52 9.64
CA ALA A 150 -9.83 3.84 10.45
C ALA A 150 -8.99 4.83 11.27
N ARG A 151 -8.59 5.96 10.67
CA ARG A 151 -7.87 7.05 11.35
C ARG A 151 -8.65 7.56 12.55
N GLU A 152 -9.93 7.89 12.38
CA GLU A 152 -10.75 8.41 13.48
C GLU A 152 -10.91 7.40 14.62
N ARG A 153 -11.13 6.12 14.29
CA ARG A 153 -11.26 5.05 15.30
C ARG A 153 -9.95 4.84 16.06
N LEU A 154 -8.81 4.83 15.37
CA LEU A 154 -7.48 4.72 15.98
C LEU A 154 -7.16 5.94 16.87
N LYS A 155 -7.46 7.17 16.42
CA LYS A 155 -7.30 8.38 17.25
C LYS A 155 -8.17 8.33 18.50
N ALA A 156 -9.41 7.86 18.38
CA ALA A 156 -10.30 7.67 19.53
C ALA A 156 -9.77 6.61 20.50
N PHE A 157 -9.24 5.50 19.99
CA PHE A 157 -8.58 4.47 20.80
C PHE A 157 -7.37 5.03 21.55
N ALA A 158 -6.48 5.75 20.86
CA ALA A 158 -5.28 6.34 21.46
C ALA A 158 -5.62 7.27 22.64
N ARG A 159 -6.74 8.00 22.58
CA ARG A 159 -7.23 8.86 23.68
C ARG A 159 -7.74 8.08 24.89
N LYS A 160 -8.14 6.82 24.73
CA LYS A 160 -8.58 5.95 25.83
C LYS A 160 -7.42 5.35 26.61
N LEU A 161 -6.22 5.29 26.01
CA LEU A 161 -5.04 4.70 26.62
C LEU A 161 -4.63 5.45 27.88
N ARG A 162 -4.56 4.72 29.00
CA ARG A 162 -4.10 5.21 30.30
C ARG A 162 -2.67 4.75 30.55
N GLY A 163 -1.89 5.57 31.23
CA GLY A 163 -0.53 5.26 31.69
C GLY A 163 -0.45 5.38 33.19
#